data_AF-A0A433V7Y8-F1
#
_entry.id   AF-A0A433V7Y8-F1
#
_cell.length_a   1.000
_cell.length_b   1.000
_cell.length_c   1.000
_cell.angle_alpha   90.00
_cell.angle_beta   90.00
_cell.angle_gamma   90.00
#
_symmetry.space_group_name_H-M   'P 1'
#
loop_
_entity.id
_entity.type
_entity.pdbx_description
1 polymer ?
#
loop_
_entity_poly.entity_id
_entity_poly.type
_entity_poly.pdbx_seq_one_letter_code
_entity_poly.pdbx_strand_id
1 'polypeptide(L)' 'MLLSGIREYWVVDLQNSQLIVFRNPSSNQYLSEVKLTTGFISPQDFPNIQLEVQKMFSV' A
#
# COMPACT_ATOMS: atom_id res chain seq x y z
N MET A 1 -15.36 -7.51 16.87
CA MET A 1 -15.07 -8.15 15.58
C MET A 1 -14.13 -7.18 14.86
N LEU A 2 -12.84 -7.23 15.20
CA LEU A 2 -11.83 -6.27 14.72
C LEU A 2 -11.46 -6.61 13.27
N LEU A 3 -11.01 -5.63 12.50
CA LEU A 3 -10.62 -5.74 11.09
C LEU A 3 -9.62 -6.91 10.87
N SER A 4 -10.16 -8.10 10.57
CA SER A 4 -9.65 -9.32 9.89
C SER A 4 -8.15 -9.72 9.92
N GLY A 5 -7.28 -9.14 10.74
CA GLY A 5 -5.85 -9.52 10.78
C GLY A 5 -5.04 -9.06 9.56
N ILE A 6 -5.57 -8.12 8.77
CA ILE A 6 -4.87 -7.57 7.60
C ILE A 6 -3.84 -6.53 8.07
N ARG A 7 -2.56 -6.94 8.09
CA ARG A 7 -1.43 -6.08 8.51
C ARG A 7 -1.17 -4.90 7.56
N GLU A 8 -1.48 -5.09 6.29
CA GLU A 8 -1.22 -4.14 5.22
C GLU A 8 -2.25 -4.33 4.10
N TYR A 9 -2.80 -3.25 3.56
CA TYR A 9 -3.56 -3.29 2.31
C TYR A 9 -3.26 -2.07 1.44
N TRP A 10 -3.36 -2.28 0.12
CA TRP A 10 -2.95 -1.32 -0.88
C TRP A 10 -4.15 -0.95 -1.74
N VAL A 11 -4.31 0.33 -2.03
CA VAL A 11 -5.32 0.87 -2.94
C VAL A 11 -4.58 1.48 -4.13
N VAL A 12 -4.80 0.90 -5.31
CA VAL A 12 -4.30 1.44 -6.57
C VAL A 12 -5.36 2.39 -7.13
N ASP A 13 -5.11 3.68 -7.03
CA ASP A 13 -5.98 4.73 -7.54
C ASP A 13 -5.55 5.11 -8.96
N LEU A 14 -6.19 4.49 -9.93
CA LEU A 14 -5.90 4.66 -11.36
C LEU A 14 -6.27 6.05 -11.89
N GLN A 15 -7.24 6.74 -11.28
CA GLN A 15 -7.66 8.06 -11.74
C GLN A 15 -6.61 9.11 -11.44
N ASN A 16 -5.98 9.01 -10.27
CA ASN A 16 -4.92 9.92 -9.83
C ASN A 16 -3.51 9.36 -10.06
N SER A 17 -3.38 8.16 -10.65
CA SER A 17 -2.11 7.44 -10.84
C SER A 17 -1.25 7.39 -9.57
N GLN A 18 -1.87 7.00 -8.45
CA GLN A 18 -1.21 6.92 -7.16
C GLN A 18 -1.50 5.59 -6.46
N LEU A 19 -0.52 5.12 -5.70
CA LEU A 19 -0.65 4.00 -4.78
C LEU A 19 -0.85 4.54 -3.37
N ILE A 20 -1.90 4.09 -2.69
CA ILE A 20 -2.17 4.41 -1.28
C ILE A 20 -1.95 3.14 -0.47
N VAL A 21 -1.00 3.15 0.46
CA VAL A 21 -0.66 2.01 1.30
C VAL A 21 -1.05 2.29 2.75
N PHE A 22 -1.86 1.40 3.30
CA PHE A 22 -2.32 1.46 4.68
C PHE A 22 -1.63 0.37 5.51
N ARG A 23 -1.03 0.77 6.62
CA ARG A 23 -0.21 -0.08 7.52
C ARG A 23 -0.51 0.20 8.99
N ASN A 24 0.02 -0.66 9.85
CA ASN A 24 -0.09 -0.57 11.32
C ASN A 24 -1.55 -0.52 11.78
N PRO A 25 -2.31 -1.62 11.58
CA PRO A 25 -3.69 -1.69 12.06
C PRO A 25 -3.71 -1.54 13.59
N SER A 26 -4.59 -0.68 14.09
CA SER A 26 -4.86 -0.47 15.51
C SER A 26 -6.36 -0.45 15.73
N SER A 27 -6.85 -1.46 16.43
CA SER A 27 -8.27 -1.73 16.73
C SER A 27 -9.20 -1.69 15.50
N ASN A 28 -9.53 -0.48 15.02
CA ASN A 28 -10.51 -0.21 13.99
C ASN A 28 -10.00 0.71 12.85
N GLN A 29 -8.71 1.07 12.84
CA GLN A 29 -8.13 1.96 11.84
C GLN A 29 -6.70 1.57 11.51
N TYR A 30 -6.18 2.09 10.39
CA TYR A 30 -4.77 1.99 10.05
C TYR A 30 -4.07 3.28 10.46
N LEU A 31 -2.97 3.14 11.20
CA LEU A 31 -2.25 4.30 11.75
C LEU A 31 -1.26 4.93 10.76
N SER A 32 -0.99 4.26 9.65
CA SER A 32 -0.10 4.75 8.61
C SER A 32 -0.80 4.70 7.26
N GLU A 33 -0.81 5.84 6.57
CA GLU A 33 -1.23 6.00 5.19
C GLU A 33 -0.06 6.65 4.43
N VAL A 34 0.34 6.02 3.33
CA VAL A 34 1.40 6.54 2.46
C VAL A 34 0.87 6.61 1.05
N LYS A 35 0.98 7.79 0.43
CA LYS A 35 0.64 8.00 -0.98
C LYS A 35 1.92 8.10 -1.79
N LEU A 36 2.02 7.27 -2.82
CA LEU A 36 3.17 7.20 -3.71
C LEU A 36 2.70 7.35 -5.14
N THR A 37 3.31 8.27 -5.87
CA THR A 37 3.17 8.38 -7.33
C THR A 37 4.38 7.82 -8.06
N THR A 38 5.54 7.74 -7.38
CA THR A 38 6.81 7.29 -7.95
C THR A 38 7.66 6.53 -6.93
N GLY A 39 8.80 5.99 -7.39
CA GLY A 39 9.76 5.28 -6.57
C GLY A 39 9.44 3.79 -6.44
N PHE A 40 9.98 3.19 -5.38
CA PHE A 40 9.88 1.76 -5.13
C PHE A 40 9.31 1.48 -3.74
N ILE A 41 8.53 0.40 -3.63
CA ILE A 41 7.96 -0.06 -2.36
C ILE A 41 8.01 -1.59 -2.28
N SER A 42 8.26 -2.11 -1.08
CA SER A 42 8.16 -3.53 -0.78
C SER A 42 6.96 -3.80 0.14
N PRO A 43 6.19 -4.89 -0.07
CA PRO A 43 5.21 -5.38 0.89
C PRO A 43 5.86 -5.76 2.22
N GLN A 44 5.16 -5.58 3.34
CA GLN A 44 5.71 -5.89 4.67
C GLN A 44 6.08 -7.37 4.83
N ASP A 45 5.25 -8.27 4.29
CA ASP A 45 5.49 -9.71 4.36
C ASP A 45 6.48 -10.23 3.30
N PHE A 46 6.87 -9.38 2.35
CA PHE A 46 7.79 -9.72 1.27
C PHE A 46 8.84 -8.60 1.07
N PRO A 47 9.70 -8.33 2.06
CA PRO A 47 10.61 -7.18 2.03
C PRO A 47 11.60 -7.21 0.85
N ASN A 48 11.92 -8.40 0.36
CA ASN A 48 12.84 -8.62 -0.76
C ASN A 48 12.20 -8.42 -2.14
N ILE A 49 10.87 -8.29 -2.22
CA ILE A 49 10.17 -8.02 -3.47
C ILE A 49 9.99 -6.51 -3.58
N GLN A 50 10.77 -5.88 -4.44
CA GLN A 50 10.69 -4.46 -4.70
C GLN A 50 9.80 -4.20 -5.92
N LEU A 51 8.75 -3.40 -5.73
CA LEU A 51 7.81 -3.01 -6.78
C LEU A 51 8.04 -1.55 -7.16
N GLU A 52 8.11 -1.29 -8.45
CA GLU A 52 8.20 0.06 -9.00
C GLU A 52 6.79 0.64 -9.14
N VAL A 53 6.50 1.71 -8.40
CA VAL A 53 5.14 2.28 -8.31
C VAL A 53 4.64 2.74 -9.67
N GLN A 54 5.53 3.32 -10.48
CA GLN A 54 5.21 3.90 -11.80
C GLN A 54 4.72 2.85 -12.80
N LYS A 55 5.22 1.61 -12.68
CA LYS A 55 4.84 0.50 -13.57
C LYS A 55 3.42 0.02 -13.36
N MET A 56 2.78 0.36 -12.24
CA MET A 56 1.38 0.01 -11.98
C MET A 56 0.39 0.81 -12.84
N PHE A 57 0.83 1.94 -13.39
CA PHE A 57 0.00 2.87 -14.16
C PHE A 57 0.41 2.97 -15.64
N SER A 58 1.51 2.31 -16.01
CA SER A 58 2.03 2.30 -17.37
C SER A 58 1.40 1.15 -18.14
N VAL A 59 0.81 1.43 -19.31
CA VAL A 59 0.26 0.44 -20.25
C VAL A 59 1.35 -0.02 -21.21
#